data_AF-A0A670IP25-F1
#
_entry.id   AF-A0A670IP25-F1
#
_cell.length_a   1.000
_cell.length_b   1.000
_cell.length_c   1.000
_cell.angle_alpha   90.00
_cell.angle_beta   90.00
_cell.angle_gamma   90.00
#
_symmetry.space_group_name_H-M   'P 1'
#
loop_
_entity.id
_entity.type
_entity.pdbx_description
1 polymer ?
#
loop_
_entity_poly.entity_id
_entity_poly.type
_entity_poly.pdbx_seq_one_letter_code
_entity_poly.pdbx_strand_id
1 'polypeptide(L)'
;MWEQASGLAPAMAGSSVLDESHLKILKAQYEAQNASGAASQIQALVDCVNTLKIQVGILGERGSGVSTLVGALLDKPRRVTDPWAYLREAPETTKQPVVHAHPIYPDLTLHDLPGFEASEKPSAYLKRLGDLSKFSCFVVVVGSGDLRDSHLQVLKAIKQKGKGLILARTKVDLDLHTAERRLRSRYNPSEQLGLIRKELAGVLTKHGMDPKKVFLVSGLETDRYEFARFEDSLEGEVLNLKRTHDGSLEDLNKVSQKKIKELYAICQDGTLSEVPTVISSVLTDPTQIRLDVAVIGEVGSGKSSLVNVLRGVGCGEPDAAPTGVTEMTKKAVPYLLPAVPNLYLWDLPGVGLTEEDVSHLDLSRYDFFLLVASERYKHTHSCLARAITSAGKQFFFVRSKIDVDVETRPGSQPVAKEEVQSQVRKSCEEALKKDGVDSPQVFLVSCLKPDAFDLPLLLGALSSYAPDLKTKALRKALPTALSRVVRRKAKVLMKDVWGKALQSCLFCVEHPQPDVVDSLTTTIASFCIEFGLDEASLEYTAQATGTARRLLQAVIQSPFAKPLDPAYVLSLITKPTSLTSWAWSYVPYLGRGVKVEPEISFESTYQMLRRAVVELSENAEAVLQLAYTEK
;
A
#
# COMPACT_ATOMS: atom_id res chain seq x y z
N MET A 1 -32.92 38.15 -37.29
CA MET A 1 -32.68 36.94 -38.10
C MET A 1 -31.61 36.09 -37.43
N TRP A 2 -31.90 35.71 -36.19
CA TRP A 2 -31.36 34.52 -35.55
C TRP A 2 -32.15 33.31 -36.07
N GLU A 3 -31.58 32.11 -35.96
CA GLU A 3 -32.07 30.81 -36.44
C GLU A 3 -31.73 30.45 -37.90
N GLN A 4 -30.55 29.84 -38.09
CA GLN A 4 -30.30 28.64 -38.92
C GLN A 4 -28.79 28.41 -39.09
N ALA A 5 -28.14 27.86 -38.05
CA ALA A 5 -26.84 27.19 -38.16
C ALA A 5 -26.61 26.31 -36.90
N SER A 6 -27.62 25.51 -36.54
CA SER A 6 -27.52 24.50 -35.49
C SER A 6 -27.62 23.13 -36.14
N GLY A 7 -26.47 22.56 -36.47
CA GLY A 7 -26.36 21.20 -36.98
C GLY A 7 -24.90 20.77 -36.95
N LEU A 8 -24.61 19.77 -36.11
CA LEU A 8 -23.31 19.13 -35.86
C LEU A 8 -22.40 19.79 -34.81
N ALA A 9 -22.90 19.87 -33.58
CA ALA A 9 -22.03 19.63 -32.42
C ALA A 9 -22.10 18.12 -32.11
N PRO A 10 -21.02 17.33 -32.19
CA PRO A 10 -21.01 16.04 -31.54
C PRO A 10 -20.86 16.28 -30.04
N ALA A 11 -21.83 15.77 -29.28
CA ALA A 11 -21.80 15.69 -27.85
C ALA A 11 -20.58 14.87 -27.38
N MET A 12 -19.45 15.53 -27.14
CA MET A 12 -18.31 14.96 -26.41
C MET A 12 -18.43 15.32 -24.92
N ALA A 13 -19.59 14.99 -24.35
CA ALA A 13 -19.83 14.98 -22.91
C ALA A 13 -19.92 13.51 -22.46
N GLY A 14 -18.76 12.88 -22.37
CA GLY A 14 -18.60 11.50 -21.93
C GLY A 14 -17.12 11.14 -22.02
N SER A 15 -16.51 10.73 -20.91
CA SER A 15 -15.11 10.33 -20.80
C SER A 15 -14.83 9.03 -21.56
N SER A 16 -14.95 9.02 -22.88
CA SER A 16 -14.50 7.90 -23.72
C SER A 16 -13.00 8.06 -23.95
N VAL A 17 -12.22 7.15 -23.37
CA VAL A 17 -10.78 7.06 -23.62
C VAL A 17 -10.57 6.92 -25.13
N LEU A 18 -9.86 7.87 -25.75
CA LEU A 18 -9.46 7.76 -27.17
C LEU A 18 -8.57 6.53 -27.34
N ASP A 19 -9.02 5.57 -28.15
CA ASP A 19 -8.34 4.29 -28.37
C ASP A 19 -7.99 4.05 -29.86
N GLU A 20 -7.32 2.94 -30.14
CA GLU A 20 -6.93 2.54 -31.51
C GLU A 20 -8.14 2.38 -32.44
N SER A 21 -9.28 1.93 -31.91
CA SER A 21 -10.50 1.71 -32.70
C SER A 21 -11.10 3.04 -33.16
N HIS A 22 -11.11 4.05 -32.29
CA HIS A 22 -11.53 5.40 -32.59
C HIS A 22 -10.64 6.03 -33.67
N LEU A 23 -9.32 5.82 -33.59
CA LEU A 23 -8.39 6.32 -34.62
C LEU A 23 -8.60 5.68 -35.99
N LYS A 24 -8.91 4.38 -36.04
CA LYS A 24 -9.24 3.67 -37.29
C LYS A 24 -10.55 4.17 -37.91
N ILE A 25 -11.56 4.45 -37.08
CA ILE A 25 -12.83 5.03 -37.52
C ILE A 25 -12.60 6.44 -38.05
N LEU A 26 -11.84 7.28 -37.35
CA LEU A 26 -11.52 8.64 -37.77
C LEU A 26 -10.77 8.65 -39.10
N LYS A 27 -9.77 7.76 -39.26
CA LYS A 27 -9.05 7.59 -40.52
C LYS A 27 -10.02 7.30 -41.67
N ALA A 28 -10.93 6.34 -41.50
CA ALA A 28 -11.92 5.99 -42.52
C ALA A 28 -12.84 7.17 -42.88
N GLN A 29 -13.16 8.04 -41.90
CA GLN A 29 -13.94 9.25 -42.14
C GLN A 29 -13.17 10.30 -42.96
N TYR A 30 -11.89 10.55 -42.66
CA TYR A 30 -11.06 11.49 -43.43
C TYR A 30 -10.72 10.97 -44.84
N GLU A 31 -10.57 9.65 -45.01
CA GLU A 31 -10.44 9.02 -46.33
C GLU A 31 -11.72 9.20 -47.16
N ALA A 32 -12.90 9.06 -46.54
CA ALA A 32 -14.19 9.30 -47.19
C ALA A 32 -14.41 10.78 -47.58
N GLN A 33 -13.71 11.72 -46.93
CA GLN A 33 -13.76 13.16 -47.21
C GLN A 33 -12.67 13.65 -48.19
N ASN A 34 -11.91 12.74 -48.82
CA ASN A 34 -10.78 13.06 -49.72
C ASN A 34 -9.64 13.86 -49.06
N ALA A 35 -9.52 13.84 -47.72
CA ALA A 35 -8.45 14.52 -46.98
C ALA A 35 -7.23 13.59 -46.80
N SER A 36 -6.55 13.27 -47.91
CA SER A 36 -5.45 12.28 -47.95
C SER A 36 -4.25 12.63 -47.04
N GLY A 37 -3.99 13.92 -46.78
CA GLY A 37 -2.93 14.37 -45.88
C GLY A 37 -3.23 14.05 -44.40
N ALA A 38 -4.45 14.36 -43.94
CA ALA A 38 -4.88 14.08 -42.56
C ALA A 38 -4.99 12.57 -42.30
N ALA A 39 -5.52 11.79 -43.25
CA ALA A 39 -5.58 10.33 -43.16
C ALA A 39 -4.17 9.70 -43.03
N SER A 40 -3.18 10.25 -43.73
CA SER A 40 -1.78 9.78 -43.66
C SER A 40 -1.13 10.08 -42.30
N GLN A 41 -1.41 11.27 -41.73
CA GLN A 41 -0.93 11.64 -40.40
C GLN A 41 -1.61 10.80 -39.29
N ILE A 42 -2.90 10.50 -39.43
CA ILE A 42 -3.61 9.59 -38.51
C ILE A 42 -3.03 8.17 -38.60
N GLN A 43 -2.67 7.68 -39.80
CA GLN A 43 -2.02 6.38 -39.94
C GLN A 43 -0.64 6.34 -39.27
N ALA A 44 0.19 7.37 -39.45
CA ALA A 44 1.48 7.48 -38.77
C ALA A 44 1.31 7.46 -37.24
N LEU A 45 0.24 8.09 -36.75
CA LEU A 45 -0.10 8.09 -35.34
C LEU A 45 -0.57 6.69 -34.86
N VAL A 46 -1.36 5.97 -35.65
CA VAL A 46 -1.73 4.55 -35.37
C VAL A 46 -0.50 3.66 -35.31
N ASP A 47 0.47 3.86 -36.20
CA ASP A 47 1.72 3.09 -36.22
C ASP A 47 2.57 3.41 -34.97
N CYS A 48 2.71 4.68 -34.59
CA CYS A 48 3.36 5.10 -33.35
C CYS A 48 2.69 4.49 -32.11
N VAL A 49 1.35 4.55 -32.03
CA VAL A 49 0.56 3.93 -30.95
C VAL A 49 0.90 2.44 -30.82
N ASN A 50 1.00 1.71 -31.93
CA ASN A 50 1.34 0.30 -31.93
C ASN A 50 2.78 0.01 -31.49
N THR A 51 3.74 0.88 -31.82
CA THR A 51 5.14 0.72 -31.40
C THR A 51 5.36 0.95 -29.90
N LEU A 52 4.52 1.76 -29.25
CA LEU A 52 4.66 2.14 -27.84
C LEU A 52 3.96 1.19 -26.87
N LYS A 53 3.23 0.17 -27.37
CA LYS A 53 2.55 -0.82 -26.53
C LYS A 53 3.54 -1.62 -25.68
N ILE A 54 3.30 -1.64 -24.37
CA ILE A 54 4.10 -2.38 -23.40
C ILE A 54 3.57 -3.82 -23.31
N GLN A 55 4.45 -4.79 -23.58
CA GLN A 55 4.10 -6.21 -23.52
C GLN A 55 4.65 -6.84 -22.23
N VAL A 56 3.77 -7.41 -21.42
CA VAL A 56 4.13 -8.18 -20.21
C VAL A 56 3.91 -9.66 -20.46
N GLY A 57 4.96 -10.46 -20.28
CA GLY A 57 4.87 -11.92 -20.39
C GLY A 57 4.62 -12.56 -19.02
N ILE A 58 3.48 -13.24 -18.84
CA ILE A 58 3.20 -14.02 -17.62
C ILE A 58 3.42 -15.49 -17.93
N LEU A 59 4.32 -16.14 -17.19
CA LEU A 59 4.72 -17.53 -17.42
C LEU A 59 4.88 -18.30 -16.12
N GLY A 60 4.76 -19.62 -16.18
CA GLY A 60 4.92 -20.49 -15.01
C GLY A 60 4.86 -21.96 -15.39
N GLU A 61 4.99 -22.85 -14.42
CA GLU A 61 4.75 -24.27 -14.65
C GLU A 61 3.27 -24.52 -15.00
N ARG A 62 2.97 -25.56 -15.77
CA ARG A 62 1.59 -26.05 -15.90
C ARG A 62 0.94 -26.31 -14.54
N GLY A 63 -0.28 -25.79 -14.38
CA GLY A 63 -1.02 -25.90 -13.11
C GLY A 63 -0.56 -24.94 -12.01
N SER A 64 0.40 -24.04 -12.27
CA SER A 64 0.76 -22.98 -11.31
C SER A 64 -0.31 -21.91 -11.15
N GLY A 65 -1.28 -21.80 -12.05
CA GLY A 65 -2.37 -20.83 -11.97
C GLY A 65 -2.10 -19.51 -12.70
N VAL A 66 -1.25 -19.52 -13.73
CA VAL A 66 -0.98 -18.36 -14.60
C VAL A 66 -2.28 -17.76 -15.15
N SER A 67 -3.12 -18.55 -15.82
CA SER A 67 -4.37 -18.05 -16.41
C SER A 67 -5.36 -17.53 -15.37
N THR A 68 -5.37 -18.12 -14.17
CA THR A 68 -6.15 -17.59 -13.04
C THR A 68 -5.63 -16.24 -12.57
N LEU A 69 -4.30 -16.05 -12.52
CA LEU A 69 -3.69 -14.77 -12.18
C LEU A 69 -3.93 -13.71 -13.26
N VAL A 70 -3.85 -14.07 -14.54
CA VAL A 70 -4.18 -13.18 -15.68
C VAL A 70 -5.65 -12.75 -15.58
N GLY A 71 -6.58 -13.70 -15.42
CA GLY A 71 -7.99 -13.38 -15.22
C GLY A 71 -8.23 -12.47 -14.02
N ALA A 72 -7.47 -12.67 -12.94
CA ALA A 72 -7.56 -11.83 -11.75
C ALA A 72 -7.10 -10.38 -11.99
N LEU A 73 -6.11 -10.18 -12.87
CA LEU A 73 -5.65 -8.84 -13.29
C LEU A 73 -6.65 -8.15 -14.23
N LEU A 74 -7.42 -8.92 -15.02
CA LEU A 74 -8.35 -8.38 -16.01
C LEU A 74 -9.70 -7.96 -15.43
N ASP A 75 -10.27 -8.76 -14.53
CA ASP A 75 -11.69 -8.59 -14.17
C ASP A 75 -11.96 -8.65 -12.65
N LYS A 76 -10.89 -8.59 -11.83
CA LYS A 76 -10.89 -8.76 -10.36
C LYS A 76 -11.91 -9.83 -9.91
N PRO A 77 -11.50 -11.10 -9.75
CA PRO A 77 -12.42 -12.20 -9.57
C PRO A 77 -13.35 -11.94 -8.37
N ARG A 78 -14.63 -12.25 -8.56
CA ARG A 78 -15.66 -12.14 -7.52
C ARG A 78 -15.24 -12.97 -6.31
N ARG A 79 -15.54 -12.45 -5.11
CA ARG A 79 -15.32 -13.15 -3.84
C ARG A 79 -15.83 -14.59 -3.93
N VAL A 80 -14.93 -15.53 -3.71
CA VAL A 80 -15.29 -16.94 -3.65
C VAL A 80 -15.98 -17.20 -2.32
N THR A 81 -17.32 -17.24 -2.32
CA THR A 81 -18.13 -17.59 -1.14
C THR A 81 -18.27 -19.10 -0.95
N ASP A 82 -17.91 -19.89 -1.96
CA ASP A 82 -18.06 -21.34 -1.99
C ASP A 82 -16.69 -22.05 -1.87
N PRO A 83 -16.44 -22.85 -0.80
CA PRO A 83 -15.24 -23.68 -0.66
C PRO A 83 -15.00 -24.67 -1.80
N TRP A 84 -16.04 -25.05 -2.58
CA TRP A 84 -15.88 -25.94 -3.74
C TRP A 84 -15.28 -25.26 -4.97
N ALA A 85 -15.16 -23.93 -4.96
CA ALA A 85 -14.51 -23.19 -6.04
C ALA A 85 -13.04 -23.57 -6.28
N TYR A 86 -12.34 -24.05 -5.24
CA TYR A 86 -10.98 -24.58 -5.33
C TYR A 86 -10.90 -25.93 -6.06
N LEU A 87 -12.04 -26.62 -6.17
CA LEU A 87 -12.21 -27.93 -6.80
C LEU A 87 -12.87 -27.83 -8.18
N ARG A 88 -13.15 -26.61 -8.67
CA ARG A 88 -13.51 -26.41 -10.08
C ARG A 88 -12.36 -26.90 -10.97
N GLU A 89 -12.71 -27.45 -12.12
CA GLU A 89 -11.73 -27.82 -13.14
C GLU A 89 -10.83 -26.63 -13.44
N ALA A 90 -9.51 -26.85 -13.32
CA ALA A 90 -8.54 -25.83 -13.64
C ALA A 90 -8.74 -25.41 -15.11
N PRO A 91 -8.65 -24.11 -15.45
CA PRO A 91 -8.70 -23.67 -16.83
C PRO A 91 -7.75 -24.50 -17.68
N GLU A 92 -8.17 -24.90 -18.88
CA GLU A 92 -7.30 -25.66 -19.78
C GLU A 92 -5.97 -24.94 -19.96
N THR A 93 -4.86 -25.67 -19.87
CA THR A 93 -3.53 -25.07 -20.02
C THR A 93 -3.41 -24.41 -21.39
N THR A 94 -3.05 -23.14 -21.40
CA THR A 94 -2.86 -22.33 -22.61
C THR A 94 -1.80 -22.99 -23.50
N LYS A 95 -2.21 -23.47 -24.69
CA LYS A 95 -1.33 -24.15 -25.65
C LYS A 95 -0.56 -23.16 -26.54
N GLN A 96 -1.13 -21.97 -26.76
CA GLN A 96 -0.54 -20.86 -27.51
C GLN A 96 -0.62 -19.57 -26.69
N PRO A 97 0.26 -18.58 -26.91
CA PRO A 97 0.19 -17.29 -26.21
C PRO A 97 -1.16 -16.60 -26.45
N VAL A 98 -1.90 -16.30 -25.38
CA VAL A 98 -3.14 -15.50 -25.46
C VAL A 98 -2.82 -14.08 -25.03
N VAL A 99 -3.30 -13.10 -25.82
CA VAL A 99 -3.06 -11.67 -25.58
C VAL A 99 -4.31 -11.03 -25.01
N HIS A 100 -4.16 -10.32 -23.90
CA HIS A 100 -5.22 -9.58 -23.24
C HIS A 100 -4.83 -8.11 -23.13
N ALA A 101 -5.74 -7.20 -23.48
CA ALA A 101 -5.57 -5.78 -23.19
C ALA A 101 -5.85 -5.53 -21.71
N HIS A 102 -5.01 -4.73 -21.04
CA HIS A 102 -5.26 -4.38 -19.66
C HIS A 102 -6.49 -3.45 -19.57
N PRO A 103 -7.47 -3.71 -18.68
CA PRO A 103 -8.74 -2.96 -18.62
C PRO A 103 -8.54 -1.47 -18.33
N ILE A 104 -7.43 -1.15 -17.66
CA ILE A 104 -7.13 0.17 -17.11
C ILE A 104 -6.04 0.91 -17.91
N TYR A 105 -5.15 0.19 -18.61
CA TYR A 105 -4.01 0.77 -19.32
C TYR A 105 -4.06 0.30 -20.78
N PRO A 106 -4.59 1.11 -21.70
CA PRO A 106 -4.80 0.70 -23.09
C PRO A 106 -3.48 0.44 -23.84
N ASP A 107 -2.37 0.96 -23.34
CA ASP A 107 -1.00 0.74 -23.82
C ASP A 107 -0.35 -0.54 -23.25
N LEU A 108 -0.98 -1.24 -22.31
CA LEU A 108 -0.45 -2.45 -21.68
C LEU A 108 -1.15 -3.72 -22.19
N THR A 109 -0.37 -4.66 -22.72
CA THR A 109 -0.85 -5.99 -23.09
C THR A 109 -0.26 -7.07 -22.18
N LEU A 110 -1.14 -7.89 -21.61
CA LEU A 110 -0.79 -9.05 -20.82
C LEU A 110 -0.78 -10.29 -21.73
N HIS A 111 0.34 -10.99 -21.78
CA HIS A 111 0.48 -12.24 -22.53
C HIS A 111 0.46 -13.41 -21.57
N ASP A 112 -0.59 -14.23 -21.64
CA ASP A 112 -0.64 -15.54 -20.98
C ASP A 112 0.22 -16.51 -21.80
N LEU A 113 1.44 -16.77 -21.33
CA LEU A 113 2.40 -17.62 -22.02
C LEU A 113 2.18 -19.09 -21.62
N PRO A 114 2.37 -20.03 -22.58
CA PRO A 114 2.16 -21.44 -22.31
C PRO A 114 3.07 -21.92 -21.18
N GLY A 115 2.53 -22.68 -20.23
CA GLY A 115 3.31 -23.20 -19.12
C GLY A 115 4.36 -24.25 -19.57
N PHE A 116 5.50 -24.27 -18.89
CA PHE A 116 6.53 -25.29 -19.12
C PHE A 116 6.25 -26.57 -18.31
N GLU A 117 6.66 -27.71 -18.85
CA GLU A 117 6.56 -29.01 -18.19
C GLU A 117 7.78 -29.27 -17.31
N ALA A 118 7.62 -30.05 -16.23
CA ALA A 118 8.72 -30.38 -15.31
C ALA A 118 9.88 -31.16 -16.00
N SER A 119 9.57 -31.89 -17.06
CA SER A 119 10.52 -32.66 -17.88
C SER A 119 11.13 -31.85 -19.04
N GLU A 120 10.59 -30.68 -19.37
CA GLU A 120 11.05 -29.84 -20.48
C GLU A 120 12.32 -29.07 -20.07
N LYS A 121 13.37 -29.12 -20.90
CA LYS A 121 14.56 -28.32 -20.67
C LYS A 121 14.22 -26.82 -20.82
N PRO A 122 14.58 -25.95 -19.87
CA PRO A 122 14.28 -24.51 -19.94
C PRO A 122 14.79 -23.82 -21.21
N SER A 123 15.90 -24.28 -21.78
CA SER A 123 16.43 -23.76 -23.06
C SER A 123 15.56 -24.10 -24.26
N ALA A 124 14.87 -25.24 -24.26
CA ALA A 124 13.91 -25.61 -25.30
C ALA A 124 12.62 -24.79 -25.15
N TYR A 125 12.17 -24.59 -23.92
CA TYR A 125 11.02 -23.73 -23.61
C TYR A 125 11.22 -22.28 -24.05
N LEU A 126 12.37 -21.68 -23.70
CA LEU A 126 12.67 -20.29 -24.08
C LEU A 126 12.81 -20.14 -25.61
N LYS A 127 13.32 -21.15 -26.31
CA LYS A 127 13.32 -21.17 -27.79
C LYS A 127 11.90 -21.24 -28.36
N ARG A 128 11.01 -22.01 -27.74
CA ARG A 128 9.60 -22.14 -28.13
C ARG A 128 8.81 -20.85 -27.93
N LEU A 129 9.15 -20.06 -26.91
CA LEU A 129 8.54 -18.75 -26.67
C LEU A 129 8.96 -17.68 -27.71
N GLY A 130 9.99 -17.95 -28.52
CA GLY A 130 10.46 -17.05 -29.57
C GLY A 130 11.27 -15.89 -29.02
N ASP A 131 11.09 -14.71 -29.61
CA ASP A 131 11.89 -13.52 -29.26
C ASP A 131 11.38 -12.84 -27.98
N LEU A 132 12.11 -13.07 -26.88
CA LEU A 132 11.86 -12.48 -25.57
C LEU A 132 12.15 -10.96 -25.53
N SER A 133 12.80 -10.40 -26.55
CA SER A 133 13.13 -8.98 -26.61
C SER A 133 11.87 -8.08 -26.66
N LYS A 134 10.78 -8.62 -27.21
CA LYS A 134 9.47 -7.97 -27.36
C LYS A 134 8.80 -7.60 -26.04
N PHE A 135 9.15 -8.31 -24.96
CA PHE A 135 8.56 -8.08 -23.65
C PHE A 135 9.40 -7.07 -22.85
N SER A 136 8.71 -6.17 -22.17
CA SER A 136 9.32 -5.17 -21.28
C SER A 136 9.53 -5.74 -19.87
N CYS A 137 8.61 -6.59 -19.41
CA CYS A 137 8.64 -7.21 -18.08
C CYS A 137 8.11 -8.64 -18.12
N PHE A 138 8.61 -9.51 -17.24
CA PHE A 138 8.13 -10.87 -17.04
C PHE A 138 7.63 -11.09 -15.62
N VAL A 139 6.46 -11.74 -15.51
CA VAL A 139 5.92 -12.27 -14.26
C VAL A 139 6.09 -13.78 -14.28
N VAL A 140 6.88 -14.31 -13.35
CA VAL A 140 7.08 -15.75 -13.17
C VAL A 140 6.17 -16.23 -12.05
N VAL A 141 5.28 -17.16 -12.37
CA VAL A 141 4.28 -17.72 -11.46
C VAL A 141 4.75 -19.07 -10.96
N VAL A 142 4.77 -19.21 -9.63
CA VAL A 142 5.09 -20.46 -8.93
C VAL A 142 3.83 -20.92 -8.21
N GLY A 143 3.41 -22.17 -8.46
CA GLY A 143 2.27 -22.79 -7.78
C GLY A 143 2.63 -23.32 -6.40
N SER A 144 1.83 -24.25 -5.87
CA SER A 144 2.07 -24.91 -4.57
C SER A 144 3.38 -25.73 -4.58
N GLY A 145 4.33 -25.37 -3.73
CA GLY A 145 5.64 -26.02 -3.56
C GLY A 145 6.84 -25.06 -3.62
N ASP A 146 8.04 -25.66 -3.64
CA ASP A 146 9.32 -24.95 -3.63
C ASP A 146 9.79 -24.54 -5.03
N LEU A 147 10.72 -23.58 -5.07
CA LEU A 147 11.43 -23.18 -6.28
C LEU A 147 12.32 -24.33 -6.79
N ARG A 148 11.81 -25.07 -7.78
CA ARG A 148 12.58 -26.08 -8.51
C ARG A 148 13.64 -25.48 -9.43
N ASP A 149 14.61 -26.30 -9.83
CA ASP A 149 15.71 -25.91 -10.73
C ASP A 149 15.25 -25.35 -12.08
N SER A 150 14.12 -25.83 -12.61
CA SER A 150 13.52 -25.32 -13.83
C SER A 150 13.11 -23.84 -13.71
N HIS A 151 12.49 -23.46 -12.60
CA HIS A 151 12.16 -22.05 -12.30
C HIS A 151 13.43 -21.21 -12.22
N LEU A 152 14.46 -21.68 -11.52
CA LEU A 152 15.71 -20.96 -11.34
C LEU A 152 16.46 -20.72 -12.66
N GLN A 153 16.43 -21.68 -13.59
CA GLN A 153 17.03 -21.53 -14.91
C GLN A 153 16.29 -20.49 -15.76
N VAL A 154 14.95 -20.50 -15.76
CA VAL A 154 14.14 -19.50 -16.47
C VAL A 154 14.40 -18.11 -15.89
N LEU A 155 14.42 -17.98 -14.56
CA LEU A 155 14.70 -16.71 -13.89
C LEU A 155 16.10 -16.17 -14.23
N LYS A 156 17.13 -17.03 -14.25
CA LYS A 156 18.49 -16.65 -14.65
C LYS A 156 18.56 -16.19 -16.11
N ALA A 157 17.87 -16.89 -17.02
CA ALA A 157 17.85 -16.53 -18.44
C ALA A 157 17.18 -15.17 -18.70
N ILE A 158 16.07 -14.88 -18.00
CA ILE A 158 15.39 -13.58 -18.09
C ILE A 158 16.29 -12.48 -17.50
N LYS A 159 16.93 -12.75 -16.35
CA LYS A 159 17.84 -11.79 -15.72
C LYS A 159 19.03 -11.44 -16.61
N GLN A 160 19.62 -12.40 -17.31
CA GLN A 160 20.71 -12.15 -18.27
C GLN A 160 20.31 -11.21 -19.42
N LYS A 161 19.01 -11.11 -19.73
CA LYS A 161 18.48 -10.18 -20.74
C LYS A 161 18.20 -8.77 -20.21
N GLY A 162 18.40 -8.53 -18.90
CA GLY A 162 18.22 -7.21 -18.29
C GLY A 162 16.76 -6.73 -18.24
N LYS A 163 15.78 -7.64 -18.32
CA LYS A 163 14.35 -7.31 -18.30
C LYS A 163 13.82 -7.29 -16.86
N GLY A 164 12.77 -6.48 -16.63
CA GLY A 164 12.08 -6.45 -15.33
C GLY A 164 11.49 -7.83 -15.00
N LEU A 165 11.66 -8.27 -13.75
CA LEU A 165 11.30 -9.61 -13.31
C LEU A 165 10.56 -9.56 -11.98
N ILE A 166 9.35 -10.14 -11.94
CA ILE A 166 8.52 -10.26 -10.74
C ILE A 166 8.21 -11.74 -10.51
N LEU A 167 8.30 -12.20 -9.25
CA LEU A 167 7.94 -13.56 -8.86
C LEU A 167 6.62 -13.53 -8.08
N ALA A 168 5.61 -14.24 -8.57
CA ALA A 168 4.31 -14.40 -7.90
C ALA A 168 4.14 -15.85 -7.45
N ARG A 169 4.06 -16.08 -6.13
CA ARG A 169 3.67 -17.38 -5.56
C ARG A 169 2.16 -17.38 -5.40
N THR A 170 1.48 -18.17 -6.23
CA THR A 170 0.01 -18.33 -6.23
C THR A 170 -0.41 -19.46 -5.28
N LYS A 171 -1.71 -19.67 -5.08
CA LYS A 171 -2.29 -20.76 -4.26
C LYS A 171 -1.93 -20.71 -2.75
N VAL A 172 -1.62 -19.52 -2.25
CA VAL A 172 -1.23 -19.30 -0.86
C VAL A 172 -2.41 -19.52 0.11
N ASP A 173 -3.62 -19.26 -0.37
CA ASP A 173 -4.88 -19.65 0.26
C ASP A 173 -4.95 -21.14 0.56
N LEU A 174 -4.60 -22.00 -0.40
CA LEU A 174 -4.58 -23.44 -0.22
C LEU A 174 -3.49 -23.90 0.77
N ASP A 175 -2.30 -23.28 0.71
CA ASP A 175 -1.19 -23.58 1.62
C ASP A 175 -1.58 -23.29 3.08
N LEU A 176 -2.21 -22.12 3.30
CA LEU A 176 -2.71 -21.71 4.61
C LEU A 176 -3.85 -22.59 5.11
N HIS A 177 -4.82 -22.93 4.27
CA HIS A 177 -5.91 -23.84 4.62
C HIS A 177 -5.38 -25.24 5.01
N THR A 178 -4.34 -25.71 4.32
CA THR A 178 -3.67 -26.98 4.64
C THR A 178 -2.93 -26.89 5.98
N ALA A 179 -2.24 -25.78 6.23
CA ALA A 179 -1.54 -25.54 7.48
C ALA A 179 -2.52 -25.43 8.68
N GLU A 180 -3.66 -24.77 8.49
CA GLU A 180 -4.71 -24.65 9.51
C GLU A 180 -5.22 -26.04 9.97
N ARG A 181 -5.49 -26.93 9.01
CA ARG A 181 -5.90 -28.31 9.30
C ARG A 181 -4.85 -29.10 10.08
N ARG A 182 -3.56 -28.88 9.79
CA ARG A 182 -2.44 -29.58 10.42
C ARG A 182 -2.13 -29.04 11.83
N LEU A 183 -2.08 -27.72 11.99
CA LEU A 183 -1.57 -27.06 13.20
C LEU A 183 -2.66 -26.75 14.24
N ARG A 184 -3.94 -26.69 13.83
CA ARG A 184 -5.11 -26.44 14.70
C ARG A 184 -4.88 -25.28 15.70
N SER A 185 -4.67 -25.57 16.98
CA SER A 185 -4.49 -24.56 18.03
C SER A 185 -3.17 -23.78 17.94
N ARG A 186 -2.17 -24.29 17.21
CA ARG A 186 -0.88 -23.62 16.97
C ARG A 186 -0.84 -22.86 15.64
N TYR A 187 -1.96 -22.75 14.94
CA TYR A 187 -2.00 -22.13 13.62
C TYR A 187 -1.95 -20.60 13.72
N ASN A 188 -0.90 -20.02 13.14
CA ASN A 188 -0.78 -18.59 12.93
C ASN A 188 -0.56 -18.28 11.43
N PRO A 189 -1.54 -17.67 10.74
CA PRO A 189 -1.43 -17.36 9.31
C PRO A 189 -0.22 -16.48 8.96
N SER A 190 0.10 -15.49 9.79
CA SER A 190 1.21 -14.56 9.53
C SER A 190 2.56 -15.26 9.60
N GLU A 191 2.71 -16.20 10.53
CA GLU A 191 3.93 -17.00 10.69
C GLU A 191 4.13 -17.93 9.50
N GLN A 192 3.06 -18.60 9.05
CA GLN A 192 3.12 -19.49 7.88
C GLN A 192 3.47 -18.73 6.59
N LEU A 193 2.87 -17.55 6.37
CA LEU A 193 3.26 -16.67 5.27
C LEU A 193 4.73 -16.22 5.39
N GLY A 194 5.18 -15.91 6.62
CA GLY A 194 6.57 -15.57 6.92
C GLY A 194 7.55 -16.69 6.58
N LEU A 195 7.22 -17.94 6.90
CA LEU A 195 8.02 -19.11 6.56
C LEU A 195 8.15 -19.31 5.05
N ILE A 196 7.02 -19.30 4.33
CA ILE A 196 7.00 -19.43 2.86
C ILE A 196 7.85 -18.33 2.21
N ARG A 197 7.69 -17.08 2.66
CA ARG A 197 8.50 -15.96 2.17
C ARG A 197 9.98 -16.16 2.45
N LYS A 198 10.34 -16.56 3.68
CA LYS A 198 11.75 -16.72 4.09
C LYS A 198 12.46 -17.79 3.27
N GLU A 199 11.76 -18.89 2.98
CA GLU A 199 12.26 -19.96 2.13
C GLU A 199 12.52 -19.48 0.70
N LEU A 200 11.52 -18.86 0.07
CA LEU A 200 11.64 -18.33 -1.29
C LEU A 200 12.73 -17.24 -1.38
N ALA A 201 12.74 -16.29 -0.44
CA ALA A 201 13.74 -15.23 -0.37
C ALA A 201 15.15 -15.79 -0.19
N GLY A 202 15.32 -16.83 0.64
CA GLY A 202 16.59 -17.50 0.85
C GLY A 202 17.14 -18.14 -0.42
N VAL A 203 16.28 -18.85 -1.17
CA VAL A 203 16.66 -19.48 -2.45
C VAL A 203 17.04 -18.43 -3.50
N LEU A 204 16.27 -17.34 -3.61
CA LEU A 204 16.54 -16.27 -4.57
C LEU A 204 17.83 -15.51 -4.26
N THR A 205 18.08 -15.22 -2.98
CA THR A 205 19.30 -14.53 -2.54
C THR A 205 20.54 -15.35 -2.86
N LYS A 206 20.49 -16.68 -2.66
CA LYS A 206 21.57 -17.60 -3.05
C LYS A 206 21.87 -17.57 -4.56
N HIS A 207 20.88 -17.24 -5.39
CA HIS A 207 21.03 -17.10 -6.84
C HIS A 207 21.18 -15.64 -7.31
N GLY A 208 21.45 -14.72 -6.39
CA GLY A 208 21.71 -13.30 -6.66
C GLY A 208 20.49 -12.55 -7.19
N MET A 209 19.27 -13.02 -6.94
CA MET A 209 18.03 -12.33 -7.32
C MET A 209 17.52 -11.46 -6.19
N ASP A 210 16.77 -10.40 -6.53
CA ASP A 210 16.19 -9.49 -5.55
C ASP A 210 15.00 -10.15 -4.84
N PRO A 211 15.11 -10.47 -3.54
CA PRO A 211 14.02 -11.09 -2.79
C PRO A 211 12.83 -10.14 -2.57
N LYS A 212 12.98 -8.82 -2.82
CA LYS A 212 11.91 -7.83 -2.64
C LYS A 212 10.80 -7.93 -3.69
N LYS A 213 11.06 -8.60 -4.83
CA LYS A 213 10.10 -8.78 -5.93
C LYS A 213 9.31 -10.10 -5.83
N VAL A 214 9.15 -10.64 -4.62
CA VAL A 214 8.38 -11.86 -4.36
C VAL A 214 7.06 -11.52 -3.68
N PHE A 215 5.96 -11.91 -4.32
CA PHE A 215 4.61 -11.64 -3.84
C PHE A 215 3.85 -12.93 -3.59
N LEU A 216 3.27 -13.04 -2.39
CA LEU A 216 2.39 -14.14 -2.01
C LEU A 216 0.94 -13.76 -2.34
N VAL A 217 0.38 -14.37 -3.39
CA VAL A 217 -0.90 -13.97 -3.98
C VAL A 217 -1.90 -15.14 -4.06
N SER A 218 -3.18 -14.80 -4.06
CA SER A 218 -4.24 -15.69 -4.52
C SER A 218 -4.90 -15.09 -5.75
N GLY A 219 -5.03 -15.87 -6.82
CA GLY A 219 -5.81 -15.48 -7.99
C GLY A 219 -7.32 -15.58 -7.77
N LEU A 220 -7.78 -16.11 -6.63
CA LEU A 220 -9.19 -16.25 -6.27
C LEU A 220 -9.63 -15.21 -5.22
N GLU A 221 -8.70 -14.79 -4.34
CA GLU A 221 -8.94 -13.80 -3.28
C GLU A 221 -8.05 -12.56 -3.49
N THR A 222 -8.43 -11.69 -4.43
CA THR A 222 -7.65 -10.47 -4.75
C THR A 222 -7.72 -9.37 -3.69
N ASP A 223 -8.67 -9.46 -2.76
CA ASP A 223 -8.81 -8.56 -1.60
C ASP A 223 -7.89 -8.94 -0.42
N ARG A 224 -7.20 -10.09 -0.51
CA ARG A 224 -6.37 -10.65 0.55
C ARG A 224 -4.91 -10.80 0.12
N TYR A 225 -4.09 -11.18 1.10
CA TYR A 225 -2.65 -11.40 0.93
C TYR A 225 -1.94 -10.17 0.33
N GLU A 226 -1.10 -10.38 -0.68
CA GLU A 226 -0.26 -9.34 -1.26
C GLU A 226 -0.64 -8.99 -2.70
N PHE A 227 -1.86 -9.35 -3.13
CA PHE A 227 -2.30 -9.11 -4.51
C PHE A 227 -2.22 -7.62 -4.89
N ALA A 228 -2.68 -6.72 -4.01
CA ALA A 228 -2.55 -5.28 -4.22
C ALA A 228 -1.09 -4.82 -4.35
N ARG A 229 -0.17 -5.40 -3.55
CA ARG A 229 1.26 -5.08 -3.64
C ARG A 229 1.90 -5.61 -4.93
N PHE A 230 1.43 -6.75 -5.41
CA PHE A 230 1.84 -7.34 -6.68
C PHE A 230 1.39 -6.47 -7.85
N GLU A 231 0.11 -6.07 -7.90
CA GLU A 231 -0.45 -5.15 -8.90
C GLU A 231 0.35 -3.83 -8.89
N ASP A 232 0.57 -3.25 -7.70
CA ASP A 232 1.41 -2.07 -7.51
C ASP A 232 2.84 -2.26 -8.02
N SER A 233 3.43 -3.45 -7.87
CA SER A 233 4.79 -3.73 -8.34
C SER A 233 4.85 -3.87 -9.84
N LEU A 234 3.87 -4.55 -10.44
CA LEU A 234 3.77 -4.74 -11.88
C LEU A 234 3.61 -3.40 -12.57
N GLU A 235 2.66 -2.58 -12.11
CA GLU A 235 2.46 -1.23 -12.62
C GLU A 235 3.69 -0.35 -12.41
N GLY A 236 4.40 -0.48 -11.29
CA GLY A 236 5.63 0.27 -11.04
C GLY A 236 6.75 -0.04 -12.02
N GLU A 237 6.97 -1.33 -12.31
CA GLU A 237 7.98 -1.80 -13.28
C GLU A 237 7.60 -1.47 -14.72
N VAL A 238 6.30 -1.51 -15.04
CA VAL A 238 5.78 -1.20 -16.38
C VAL A 238 5.79 0.32 -16.65
N LEU A 239 5.31 1.11 -15.69
CA LEU A 239 5.18 2.56 -15.83
C LEU A 239 6.46 3.31 -15.43
N ASN A 240 7.53 2.63 -15.00
CA ASN A 240 8.76 3.19 -14.44
C ASN A 240 8.50 4.21 -13.29
N LEU A 241 7.43 4.01 -12.52
CA LEU A 241 7.20 4.78 -11.30
C LEU A 241 8.16 4.24 -10.23
N LYS A 242 9.34 4.86 -10.11
CA LYS A 242 10.36 4.48 -9.13
C LYS A 242 9.76 4.56 -7.72
N ARG A 243 10.01 3.54 -6.89
CA ARG A 243 9.73 3.56 -5.46
C ARG A 243 10.85 4.33 -4.76
N THR A 244 10.56 5.52 -4.26
CA THR A 244 11.46 6.29 -3.37
C THR A 244 11.50 5.68 -1.97
N HIS A 245 10.35 5.20 -1.46
CA HIS A 245 10.24 4.49 -0.19
C HIS A 245 9.51 3.16 -0.33
N ASP A 246 10.24 2.09 -0.67
CA ASP A 246 9.92 0.78 -0.07
C ASP A 246 10.69 0.77 1.24
N GLY A 247 10.06 1.29 2.30
CA GLY A 247 10.61 1.23 3.65
C GLY A 247 11.13 -0.18 3.89
N SER A 248 12.28 -0.29 4.57
CA SER A 248 12.83 -1.60 4.91
C SER A 248 11.72 -2.52 5.43
N LEU A 249 11.74 -3.80 5.06
CA LEU A 249 10.79 -4.80 5.57
C LEU A 249 10.72 -4.76 7.12
N GLU A 250 11.78 -4.27 7.76
CA GLU A 250 11.91 -4.05 9.20
C GLU A 250 11.16 -2.79 9.71
N ASP A 251 11.05 -1.74 8.91
CA ASP A 251 10.29 -0.51 9.26
C ASP A 251 8.78 -0.73 9.06
N LEU A 252 8.41 -1.49 8.03
CA LEU A 252 7.01 -1.89 7.77
C LEU A 252 6.46 -2.87 8.81
N ASN A 253 7.32 -3.59 9.53
CA ASN A 253 6.94 -4.46 10.65
C ASN A 253 6.73 -3.69 11.96
N LYS A 254 7.30 -2.49 12.10
CA LYS A 254 7.10 -1.62 13.28
C LYS A 254 5.85 -0.76 13.18
N VAL A 255 5.39 -0.46 11.97
CA VAL A 255 4.19 0.36 11.70
C VAL A 255 3.00 -0.55 11.41
N SER A 256 1.91 -0.40 12.15
CA SER A 256 0.69 -1.19 11.95
C SER A 256 0.13 -0.98 10.54
N GLN A 257 0.19 -2.01 9.68
CA GLN A 257 -0.36 -1.98 8.31
C GLN A 257 -1.85 -1.59 8.29
N LYS A 258 -2.55 -1.84 9.39
CA LYS A 258 -3.95 -1.46 9.57
C LYS A 258 -4.14 0.05 9.62
N LYS A 259 -3.28 0.77 10.35
CA LYS A 259 -3.31 2.23 10.45
C LYS A 259 -3.01 2.91 9.11
N ILE A 260 -2.07 2.34 8.35
CA ILE A 260 -1.80 2.80 6.99
C ILE A 260 -3.05 2.65 6.11
N LYS A 261 -3.79 1.53 6.23
CA LYS A 261 -5.05 1.32 5.50
C LYS A 261 -6.14 2.30 5.92
N GLU A 262 -6.29 2.58 7.21
CA GLU A 262 -7.25 3.55 7.74
C GLU A 262 -6.95 4.96 7.23
N LEU A 263 -5.71 5.43 7.37
CA LEU A 263 -5.26 6.72 6.82
C LEU A 263 -5.46 6.82 5.31
N TYR A 264 -5.09 5.77 4.59
CA TYR A 264 -5.26 5.71 3.16
C TYR A 264 -6.73 5.80 2.74
N ALA A 265 -7.63 5.11 3.45
CA ALA A 265 -9.07 5.17 3.19
C ALA A 265 -9.64 6.57 3.45
N ILE A 266 -9.18 7.26 4.51
CA ILE A 266 -9.59 8.63 4.81
C ILE A 266 -9.16 9.60 3.69
N CYS A 267 -7.97 9.40 3.11
CA CYS A 267 -7.42 10.27 2.06
C CYS A 267 -7.83 9.85 0.64
N GLN A 268 -8.62 8.81 0.46
CA GLN A 268 -8.82 8.16 -0.84
C GLN A 268 -9.72 8.97 -1.79
N ASP A 269 -10.72 9.67 -1.26
CA ASP A 269 -11.76 10.32 -2.07
C ASP A 269 -11.48 11.81 -2.34
N GLY A 270 -10.45 12.37 -1.70
CA GLY A 270 -10.09 13.79 -1.82
C GLY A 270 -9.01 14.09 -2.85
N THR A 271 -8.88 15.37 -3.22
CA THR A 271 -7.75 15.86 -4.02
C THR A 271 -6.50 15.92 -3.15
N LEU A 272 -5.28 15.78 -3.71
CA LEU A 272 -4.04 15.87 -2.91
C LEU A 272 -3.90 17.22 -2.18
N SER A 273 -4.54 18.28 -2.67
CA SER A 273 -4.63 19.59 -2.01
C SER A 273 -5.44 19.57 -0.71
N GLU A 274 -6.38 18.64 -0.54
CA GLU A 274 -7.23 18.52 0.67
C GLU A 274 -6.60 17.60 1.71
N VAL A 275 -5.69 16.72 1.29
CA VAL A 275 -4.99 15.75 2.16
C VAL A 275 -4.33 16.44 3.37
N PRO A 276 -3.65 17.61 3.23
CA PRO A 276 -3.09 18.31 4.36
C PRO A 276 -4.10 18.67 5.47
N THR A 277 -5.28 19.18 5.13
CA THR A 277 -6.26 19.55 6.17
C THR A 277 -6.95 18.36 6.79
N VAL A 278 -7.24 17.34 5.98
CA VAL A 278 -7.76 16.07 6.49
C VAL A 278 -6.78 15.48 7.51
N ILE A 279 -5.48 15.41 7.19
CA ILE A 279 -4.48 14.87 8.11
C ILE A 279 -4.31 15.76 9.35
N SER A 280 -4.23 17.09 9.19
CA SER A 280 -4.14 18.00 10.33
C SER A 280 -5.35 17.89 11.26
N SER A 281 -6.55 17.67 10.72
CA SER A 281 -7.76 17.45 11.52
C SER A 281 -7.68 16.14 12.33
N VAL A 282 -7.22 15.05 11.72
CA VAL A 282 -7.05 13.73 12.38
C VAL A 282 -5.91 13.74 13.40
N LEU A 283 -4.85 14.53 13.17
CA LEU A 283 -3.77 14.74 14.15
C LEU A 283 -4.22 15.59 15.35
N THR A 284 -5.19 16.50 15.15
CA THR A 284 -5.73 17.34 16.23
C THR A 284 -6.76 16.56 17.06
N ASP A 285 -7.62 15.78 16.41
CA ASP A 285 -8.58 14.90 17.07
C ASP A 285 -8.50 13.46 16.50
N PRO A 286 -7.69 12.57 17.10
CA PRO A 286 -7.53 11.20 16.63
C PRO A 286 -8.67 10.28 17.09
N THR A 287 -9.90 10.77 17.20
CA THR A 287 -11.08 9.96 17.56
C THR A 287 -11.32 8.83 16.57
N GLN A 288 -11.11 9.08 15.27
CA GLN A 288 -11.34 8.11 14.19
C GLN A 288 -10.34 6.95 14.14
N ILE A 289 -9.14 7.15 14.72
CA ILE A 289 -8.07 6.17 14.64
C ILE A 289 -8.23 5.12 15.74
N ARG A 290 -8.08 3.87 15.33
CA ARG A 290 -8.15 2.74 16.25
C ARG A 290 -6.88 2.62 17.11
N LEU A 291 -7.08 2.47 18.42
CA LEU A 291 -6.02 2.15 19.38
C LEU A 291 -6.24 0.74 19.93
N ASP A 292 -5.25 -0.13 19.73
CA ASP A 292 -5.31 -1.52 20.20
C ASP A 292 -4.47 -1.69 21.48
N VAL A 293 -5.15 -1.87 22.61
CA VAL A 293 -4.54 -2.04 23.95
C VAL A 293 -4.58 -3.51 24.36
N ALA A 294 -3.43 -4.11 24.62
CA ALA A 294 -3.32 -5.51 25.03
C ALA A 294 -3.40 -5.67 26.54
N VAL A 295 -4.30 -6.53 27.03
CA VAL A 295 -4.38 -6.92 28.45
C VAL A 295 -3.66 -8.26 28.62
N ILE A 296 -2.49 -8.22 29.27
CA ILE A 296 -1.58 -9.36 29.41
C ILE A 296 -1.28 -9.64 30.89
N GLY A 297 -1.01 -10.90 31.22
CA GLY A 297 -0.76 -11.32 32.60
C GLY A 297 -1.06 -12.79 32.81
N GLU A 298 -0.72 -13.27 34.00
CA GLU A 298 -0.81 -14.68 34.40
C GLU A 298 -2.24 -15.22 34.27
N VAL A 299 -2.39 -16.54 34.15
CA VAL A 299 -3.68 -17.20 34.29
C VAL A 299 -4.24 -16.94 35.70
N GLY A 300 -5.53 -16.60 35.81
CA GLY A 300 -6.16 -16.29 37.11
C GLY A 300 -5.85 -14.89 37.67
N SER A 301 -5.09 -14.06 36.95
CA SER A 301 -4.78 -12.68 37.34
C SER A 301 -5.98 -11.71 37.27
N GLY A 302 -7.11 -12.15 36.71
CA GLY A 302 -8.32 -11.33 36.60
C GLY A 302 -8.37 -10.43 35.36
N LYS A 303 -7.62 -10.74 34.28
CA LYS A 303 -7.63 -9.98 33.01
C LYS A 303 -9.03 -9.79 32.42
N SER A 304 -9.75 -10.88 32.21
CA SER A 304 -11.09 -10.85 31.61
C SER A 304 -12.08 -10.11 32.51
N SER A 305 -11.96 -10.26 33.84
CA SER A 305 -12.73 -9.48 34.82
C SER A 305 -12.41 -7.98 34.74
N LEU A 306 -11.13 -7.60 34.59
CA LEU A 306 -10.71 -6.21 34.43
C LEU A 306 -11.27 -5.62 33.13
N VAL A 307 -11.24 -6.36 32.02
CA VAL A 307 -11.82 -5.93 30.73
C VAL A 307 -13.32 -5.66 30.88
N ASN A 308 -14.06 -6.54 31.54
CA ASN A 308 -15.49 -6.37 31.77
C ASN A 308 -15.80 -5.14 32.63
N VAL A 309 -15.07 -4.99 33.73
CA VAL A 309 -15.23 -3.87 34.66
C VAL A 309 -14.90 -2.53 34.00
N LEU A 310 -13.83 -2.44 33.19
CA LEU A 310 -13.51 -1.23 32.43
C LEU A 310 -14.60 -0.88 31.40
N ARG A 311 -15.33 -1.87 30.88
CA ARG A 311 -16.45 -1.69 29.96
C ARG A 311 -17.77 -1.39 30.66
N GLY A 312 -17.85 -1.52 31.98
CA GLY A 312 -19.10 -1.45 32.73
C GLY A 312 -20.04 -2.63 32.49
N VAL A 313 -19.51 -3.79 32.07
CA VAL A 313 -20.29 -5.00 31.80
C VAL A 313 -20.19 -5.98 32.99
N GLY A 314 -21.33 -6.50 33.44
CA GLY A 314 -21.40 -7.47 34.53
C GLY A 314 -20.83 -8.83 34.15
N CYS A 315 -20.30 -9.57 35.13
CA CYS A 315 -19.86 -10.96 34.92
C CYS A 315 -21.06 -11.84 34.51
N GLY A 316 -20.94 -12.57 33.40
CA GLY A 316 -21.98 -13.49 32.91
C GLY A 316 -23.00 -12.88 31.95
N GLU A 317 -22.85 -11.61 31.58
CA GLU A 317 -23.65 -11.02 30.50
C GLU A 317 -23.23 -11.56 29.12
N PRO A 318 -24.14 -11.56 28.11
CA PRO A 318 -23.88 -12.14 26.79
C PRO A 318 -22.64 -11.58 26.08
N ASP A 319 -22.32 -10.31 26.31
CA ASP A 319 -21.18 -9.60 25.70
C ASP A 319 -19.96 -9.49 26.65
N ALA A 320 -20.00 -10.16 27.80
CA ALA A 320 -18.91 -10.19 28.76
C ALA A 320 -17.78 -11.10 28.26
N ALA A 321 -16.54 -10.68 28.51
CA ALA A 321 -15.39 -11.57 28.37
C ALA A 321 -15.58 -12.77 29.32
N PRO A 322 -15.43 -14.01 28.84
CA PRO A 322 -15.64 -15.20 29.65
C PRO A 322 -14.70 -15.20 30.86
N THR A 323 -15.25 -15.49 32.04
CA THR A 323 -14.53 -15.48 33.31
C THR A 323 -14.78 -16.78 34.05
N GLY A 324 -13.74 -17.58 34.28
CA GLY A 324 -13.86 -18.81 35.06
C GLY A 324 -12.52 -19.53 35.26
N VAL A 325 -12.42 -20.38 36.29
CA VAL A 325 -11.22 -21.18 36.59
C VAL A 325 -10.96 -22.24 35.50
N THR A 326 -12.01 -22.68 34.82
CA THR A 326 -11.99 -23.64 33.69
C THR A 326 -11.99 -22.96 32.32
N GLU A 327 -12.34 -21.68 32.23
CA GLU A 327 -12.47 -20.91 30.98
C GLU A 327 -11.17 -20.14 30.71
N MET A 328 -10.19 -20.81 30.11
CA MET A 328 -8.98 -20.14 29.63
C MET A 328 -9.24 -19.54 28.24
N THR A 329 -9.07 -18.22 28.10
CA THR A 329 -9.04 -17.53 26.81
C THR A 329 -7.97 -18.19 25.92
N LYS A 330 -8.39 -18.90 24.86
CA LYS A 330 -7.48 -19.63 23.94
C LYS A 330 -7.02 -18.78 22.74
N LYS A 331 -7.73 -17.69 22.45
CA LYS A 331 -7.47 -16.77 21.33
C LYS A 331 -7.68 -15.34 21.81
N ALA A 332 -6.86 -14.40 21.34
CA ALA A 332 -7.02 -12.99 21.70
C ALA A 332 -8.35 -12.43 21.14
N VAL A 333 -9.17 -11.83 22.01
CA VAL A 333 -10.49 -11.26 21.65
C VAL A 333 -10.50 -9.75 21.89
N PRO A 334 -10.90 -8.94 20.90
CA PRO A 334 -11.02 -7.48 21.07
C PRO A 334 -12.38 -7.09 21.64
N TYR A 335 -12.38 -6.14 22.57
CA TYR A 335 -13.58 -5.52 23.13
C TYR A 335 -13.47 -4.00 23.08
N LEU A 336 -14.52 -3.31 22.64
CA LEU A 336 -14.55 -1.86 22.59
C LEU A 336 -14.70 -1.27 24.01
N LEU A 337 -13.92 -0.24 24.32
CA LEU A 337 -14.05 0.54 25.56
C LEU A 337 -14.99 1.73 25.33
N PRO A 338 -16.19 1.78 25.95
CA PRO A 338 -17.16 2.84 25.69
C PRO A 338 -16.68 4.25 26.10
N ALA A 339 -15.86 4.33 27.15
CA ALA A 339 -15.38 5.59 27.69
C ALA A 339 -14.36 6.31 26.77
N VAL A 340 -13.71 5.60 25.86
CA VAL A 340 -12.67 6.17 24.97
C VAL A 340 -12.97 5.78 23.52
N PRO A 341 -13.19 6.75 22.62
CA PRO A 341 -13.58 6.47 21.24
C PRO A 341 -12.52 5.64 20.51
N ASN A 342 -12.96 4.59 19.82
CA ASN A 342 -12.12 3.68 19.01
C ASN A 342 -10.93 3.05 19.76
N LEU A 343 -11.04 2.85 21.08
CA LEU A 343 -10.08 2.08 21.89
C LEU A 343 -10.59 0.65 22.07
N TYR A 344 -9.78 -0.33 21.67
CA TYR A 344 -10.08 -1.75 21.85
C TYR A 344 -9.15 -2.38 22.89
N LEU A 345 -9.75 -2.98 23.92
CA LEU A 345 -9.08 -3.83 24.88
C LEU A 345 -9.02 -5.26 24.34
N TRP A 346 -7.82 -5.79 24.17
CA TRP A 346 -7.60 -7.17 23.76
C TRP A 346 -7.35 -8.02 24.99
N ASP A 347 -8.26 -8.94 25.28
CA ASP A 347 -8.02 -9.97 26.30
C ASP A 347 -7.13 -11.05 25.70
N LEU A 348 -5.87 -11.12 26.14
CA LEU A 348 -4.92 -12.12 25.68
C LEU A 348 -4.99 -13.40 26.52
N PRO A 349 -4.68 -14.56 25.93
CA PRO A 349 -4.48 -15.79 26.70
C PRO A 349 -3.53 -15.52 27.87
N GLY A 350 -3.85 -16.09 29.03
CA GLY A 350 -2.95 -15.99 30.17
C GLY A 350 -1.63 -16.65 29.83
N VAL A 351 -0.53 -15.92 30.05
CA VAL A 351 0.81 -16.46 29.83
C VAL A 351 1.10 -17.46 30.95
N GLY A 352 1.56 -18.64 30.59
CA GLY A 352 2.02 -19.64 31.56
C GLY A 352 3.28 -19.19 32.29
N LEU A 353 3.77 -20.04 33.18
CA LEU A 353 5.02 -19.79 33.93
C LEU A 353 6.29 -19.93 33.06
N THR A 354 6.18 -20.25 31.76
CA THR A 354 7.32 -20.53 30.87
C THR A 354 7.66 -19.33 29.97
N GLU A 355 8.95 -19.03 29.80
CA GLU A 355 9.41 -17.93 28.93
C GLU A 355 9.07 -18.14 27.44
N GLU A 356 8.89 -19.40 27.04
CA GLU A 356 8.49 -19.79 25.69
C GLU A 356 7.14 -19.16 25.30
N ASP A 357 6.17 -19.12 26.22
CA ASP A 357 4.85 -18.52 25.98
C ASP A 357 4.95 -17.00 25.73
N VAL A 358 5.91 -16.32 26.37
CA VAL A 358 6.18 -14.88 26.17
C VAL A 358 6.74 -14.62 24.77
N SER A 359 7.62 -15.50 24.29
CA SER A 359 8.28 -15.36 22.99
C SER A 359 7.33 -15.53 21.79
N HIS A 360 6.23 -16.25 21.98
CA HIS A 360 5.21 -16.48 20.95
C HIS A 360 4.20 -15.32 20.82
N LEU A 361 4.22 -14.35 21.72
CA LEU A 361 3.32 -13.20 21.68
C LEU A 361 3.82 -12.16 20.67
N ASP A 362 3.01 -11.90 19.65
CA ASP A 362 3.26 -10.83 18.70
C ASP A 362 2.93 -9.45 19.34
N LEU A 363 3.90 -8.91 20.07
CA LEU A 363 3.81 -7.60 20.73
C LEU A 363 3.75 -6.44 19.71
N SER A 364 4.16 -6.66 18.46
CA SER A 364 4.17 -5.61 17.43
C SER A 364 2.75 -5.14 17.06
N ARG A 365 1.78 -6.05 17.20
CA ARG A 365 0.37 -5.86 16.85
C ARG A 365 -0.35 -4.82 17.71
N TYR A 366 0.10 -4.61 18.94
CA TYR A 366 -0.58 -3.74 19.90
C TYR A 366 0.17 -2.43 20.10
N ASP A 367 -0.56 -1.38 20.41
CA ASP A 367 -0.01 -0.04 20.59
C ASP A 367 0.45 0.21 22.02
N PHE A 368 -0.26 -0.39 22.97
CA PHE A 368 -0.08 -0.17 24.40
C PHE A 368 -0.49 -1.43 25.17
N PHE A 369 0.03 -1.60 26.40
CA PHE A 369 -0.21 -2.80 27.20
C PHE A 369 -0.70 -2.48 28.62
N LEU A 370 -1.57 -3.34 29.15
CA LEU A 370 -1.94 -3.43 30.55
C LEU A 370 -1.37 -4.74 31.09
N LEU A 371 -0.32 -4.65 31.91
CA LEU A 371 0.30 -5.81 32.56
C LEU A 371 -0.38 -6.07 33.90
N VAL A 372 -1.20 -7.12 33.96
CA VAL A 372 -2.06 -7.45 35.11
C VAL A 372 -1.42 -8.51 36.01
N ALA A 373 -1.43 -8.24 37.31
CA ALA A 373 -0.89 -9.12 38.35
C ALA A 373 -1.86 -9.23 39.53
N SER A 374 -2.25 -10.46 39.92
CA SER A 374 -3.14 -10.70 41.08
C SER A 374 -2.45 -10.97 42.41
N GLU A 375 -1.13 -11.12 42.42
CA GLU A 375 -0.31 -11.33 43.63
C GLU A 375 0.95 -10.45 43.60
N ARG A 376 1.93 -10.76 44.45
CA ARG A 376 3.26 -10.14 44.45
C ARG A 376 3.88 -10.19 43.05
N TYR A 377 4.78 -9.25 42.78
CA TYR A 377 5.54 -9.23 41.54
C TYR A 377 6.42 -10.49 41.40
N LYS A 378 6.19 -11.27 40.33
CA LYS A 378 6.84 -12.57 40.06
C LYS A 378 7.79 -12.46 38.87
N HIS A 379 8.59 -13.50 38.67
CA HIS A 379 9.50 -13.61 37.53
C HIS A 379 8.77 -13.46 36.19
N THR A 380 7.58 -14.04 36.02
CA THR A 380 6.77 -13.90 34.79
C THR A 380 6.45 -12.44 34.47
N HIS A 381 6.13 -11.62 35.48
CA HIS A 381 5.88 -10.19 35.30
C HIS A 381 7.16 -9.43 34.89
N SER A 382 8.32 -9.79 35.46
CA SER A 382 9.63 -9.26 35.05
C SER A 382 9.94 -9.57 33.59
N CYS A 383 9.77 -10.83 33.16
CA CYS A 383 10.00 -11.21 31.77
C CYS A 383 9.07 -10.47 30.80
N LEU A 384 7.78 -10.33 31.14
CA LEU A 384 6.82 -9.56 30.35
C LEU A 384 7.16 -8.07 30.27
N ALA A 385 7.48 -7.44 31.41
CA ALA A 385 7.87 -6.04 31.46
C ALA A 385 9.12 -5.79 30.59
N ARG A 386 10.15 -6.65 30.70
CA ARG A 386 11.37 -6.55 29.90
C ARG A 386 11.10 -6.77 28.41
N ALA A 387 10.24 -7.72 28.05
CA ALA A 387 9.87 -7.96 26.65
C ALA A 387 9.14 -6.75 26.03
N ILE A 388 8.18 -6.16 26.74
CA ILE A 388 7.44 -4.98 26.30
C ILE A 388 8.37 -3.77 26.15
N THR A 389 9.24 -3.53 27.14
CA THR A 389 10.22 -2.44 27.10
C THR A 389 11.24 -2.64 25.97
N SER A 390 11.73 -3.87 25.76
CA SER A 390 12.64 -4.19 24.66
C SER A 390 12.00 -4.01 23.28
N ALA A 391 10.68 -4.17 23.19
CA ALA A 391 9.90 -3.86 21.99
C ALA A 391 9.64 -2.36 21.79
N GLY A 392 10.10 -1.50 22.71
CA GLY A 392 9.90 -0.05 22.67
C GLY A 392 8.44 0.37 22.89
N LYS A 393 7.66 -0.45 23.59
CA LYS A 393 6.23 -0.23 23.86
C LYS A 393 6.03 0.26 25.29
N GLN A 394 4.98 1.05 25.51
CA GLN A 394 4.62 1.55 26.83
C GLN A 394 3.54 0.67 27.45
N PHE A 395 3.50 0.61 28.78
CA PHE A 395 2.50 -0.16 29.51
C PHE A 395 2.16 0.44 30.86
N PHE A 396 0.98 0.09 31.37
CA PHE A 396 0.61 0.28 32.77
C PHE A 396 0.66 -1.04 33.51
N PHE A 397 1.15 -1.02 34.74
CA PHE A 397 1.11 -2.18 35.62
C PHE A 397 -0.14 -2.11 36.49
N VAL A 398 -0.96 -3.15 36.43
CA VAL A 398 -2.25 -3.21 37.13
C VAL A 398 -2.20 -4.33 38.16
N ARG A 399 -2.13 -3.97 39.43
CA ARG A 399 -2.22 -4.88 40.56
C ARG A 399 -3.69 -5.13 40.87
N SER A 400 -4.22 -6.27 40.43
CA SER A 400 -5.61 -6.68 40.67
C SER A 400 -5.78 -7.34 42.05
N LYS A 401 -7.02 -7.43 42.53
CA LYS A 401 -7.38 -8.09 43.82
C LYS A 401 -6.75 -7.44 45.05
N ILE A 402 -6.53 -6.12 45.04
CA ILE A 402 -6.00 -5.39 46.20
C ILE A 402 -6.91 -5.48 47.43
N ASP A 403 -8.20 -5.73 47.22
CA ASP A 403 -9.18 -6.03 48.27
C ASP A 403 -8.75 -7.23 49.13
N VAL A 404 -8.17 -8.27 48.52
CA VAL A 404 -7.68 -9.44 49.24
C VAL A 404 -6.50 -9.07 50.15
N ASP A 405 -5.55 -8.28 49.66
CA ASP A 405 -4.37 -7.84 50.43
C ASP A 405 -4.77 -6.95 51.63
N VAL A 406 -5.84 -6.17 51.49
CA VAL A 406 -6.39 -5.33 52.55
C VAL A 406 -7.19 -6.14 53.58
N GLU A 407 -7.92 -7.17 53.13
CA GLU A 407 -8.78 -8.01 54.00
C GLU A 407 -8.01 -9.13 54.72
N THR A 408 -6.89 -9.63 54.18
CA THR A 408 -6.11 -10.76 54.75
C THR A 408 -5.21 -10.42 55.93
N ARG A 409 -5.26 -9.19 56.50
CA ARG A 409 -4.54 -8.84 57.75
C ARG A 409 -5.49 -8.77 58.95
N PRO A 410 -5.90 -9.90 59.56
CA PRO A 410 -6.64 -9.89 60.80
C PRO A 410 -5.71 -9.60 61.99
N GLY A 411 -5.96 -8.53 62.73
CA GLY A 411 -5.63 -8.47 64.16
C GLY A 411 -4.40 -7.70 64.64
N SER A 412 -3.81 -6.76 63.89
CA SER A 412 -2.72 -5.91 64.43
C SER A 412 -2.88 -4.43 64.06
N GLN A 413 -3.64 -3.70 64.90
CA GLN A 413 -3.93 -2.27 64.81
C GLN A 413 -4.51 -1.80 63.45
N PRO A 414 -5.25 -0.68 63.40
CA PRO A 414 -5.72 -0.13 62.14
C PRO A 414 -4.54 0.48 61.38
N VAL A 415 -3.67 -0.35 60.81
CA VAL A 415 -2.81 0.09 59.71
C VAL A 415 -3.76 0.63 58.66
N ALA A 416 -3.71 1.94 58.44
CA ALA A 416 -4.62 2.63 57.54
C ALA A 416 -4.60 1.91 56.18
N LYS A 417 -5.75 1.70 55.54
CA LYS A 417 -5.85 1.00 54.24
C LYS A 417 -4.88 1.60 53.21
N GLU A 418 -4.62 2.88 53.36
CA GLU A 418 -3.69 3.72 52.62
C GLU A 418 -2.23 3.27 52.78
N GLU A 419 -1.82 2.82 53.97
CA GLU A 419 -0.45 2.36 54.25
C GLU A 419 -0.16 1.02 53.58
N VAL A 420 -1.13 0.09 53.59
CA VAL A 420 -1.03 -1.18 52.84
C VAL A 420 -0.93 -0.92 51.34
N GLN A 421 -1.79 -0.05 50.81
CA GLN A 421 -1.75 0.34 49.39
C GLN A 421 -0.41 0.99 49.02
N SER A 422 0.09 1.92 49.85
CA SER A 422 1.38 2.57 49.63
C SER A 422 2.53 1.57 49.64
N GLN A 423 2.52 0.60 50.56
CA GLN A 423 3.56 -0.43 50.64
C GLN A 423 3.54 -1.34 49.40
N VAL A 424 2.35 -1.78 48.97
CA VAL A 424 2.21 -2.62 47.77
C VAL A 424 2.63 -1.86 46.51
N ARG A 425 2.18 -0.61 46.35
CA ARG A 425 2.56 0.24 45.21
C ARG A 425 4.07 0.42 45.13
N LYS A 426 4.71 0.81 46.25
CA LYS A 426 6.17 1.01 46.31
C LYS A 426 6.93 -0.27 45.98
N SER A 427 6.49 -1.42 46.49
CA SER A 427 7.11 -2.71 46.17
C SER A 427 7.02 -3.06 44.69
N CYS A 428 5.90 -2.77 44.02
CA CYS A 428 5.74 -2.98 42.58
C CYS A 428 6.62 -2.01 41.77
N GLU A 429 6.65 -0.73 42.14
CA GLU A 429 7.48 0.28 41.47
C GLU A 429 8.98 -0.04 41.59
N GLU A 430 9.45 -0.45 42.76
CA GLU A 430 10.84 -0.86 42.97
C GLU A 430 11.23 -2.09 42.13
N ALA A 431 10.32 -3.06 42.00
CA ALA A 431 10.55 -4.23 41.17
C ALA A 431 10.62 -3.88 39.68
N LEU A 432 9.69 -3.04 39.19
CA LEU A 432 9.69 -2.57 37.80
C LEU A 432 10.93 -1.72 37.48
N LYS A 433 11.37 -0.87 38.42
CA LYS A 433 12.62 -0.09 38.25
C LYS A 433 13.85 -0.99 38.14
N LYS A 434 13.92 -2.09 38.91
CA LYS A 434 15.00 -3.09 38.80
C LYS A 434 15.01 -3.77 37.43
N ASP A 435 13.86 -3.89 36.78
CA ASP A 435 13.72 -4.45 35.43
C ASP A 435 13.98 -3.44 34.30
N GLY A 436 14.41 -2.21 34.64
CA GLY A 436 14.75 -1.17 33.67
C GLY A 436 13.58 -0.31 33.19
N VAL A 437 12.50 -0.23 33.99
CA VAL A 437 11.37 0.68 33.72
C VAL A 437 11.61 2.01 34.44
N ASP A 438 11.91 3.07 33.70
CA ASP A 438 12.31 4.37 34.27
C ASP A 438 11.17 5.05 35.07
N SER A 439 9.93 4.94 34.60
CA SER A 439 8.75 5.59 35.19
C SER A 439 7.54 4.63 35.25
N PRO A 440 7.54 3.65 36.18
CA PRO A 440 6.45 2.69 36.28
C PRO A 440 5.16 3.37 36.75
N GLN A 441 4.09 3.25 35.96
CA GLN A 441 2.74 3.60 36.40
C GLN A 441 2.04 2.36 36.93
N VAL A 442 1.81 2.34 38.24
CA VAL A 442 1.18 1.24 38.96
C VAL A 442 -0.23 1.66 39.36
N PHE A 443 -1.23 0.83 39.06
CA PHE A 443 -2.62 1.02 39.48
C PHE A 443 -3.07 -0.17 40.33
N LEU A 444 -3.55 0.10 41.53
CA LEU A 444 -4.10 -0.92 42.43
C LEU A 444 -5.61 -0.97 42.25
N VAL A 445 -6.15 -2.09 41.77
CA VAL A 445 -7.57 -2.19 41.39
C VAL A 445 -8.25 -3.40 42.03
N SER A 446 -9.54 -3.24 42.33
CA SER A 446 -10.44 -4.33 42.66
C SER A 446 -11.58 -4.38 41.65
N CYS A 447 -11.76 -5.53 40.99
CA CYS A 447 -12.90 -5.74 40.10
C CYS A 447 -14.23 -5.91 40.86
N LEU A 448 -14.17 -6.20 42.17
CA LEU A 448 -15.35 -6.35 43.03
C LEU A 448 -15.80 -5.00 43.62
N LYS A 449 -14.85 -4.08 43.82
CA LYS A 449 -15.07 -2.75 44.40
C LYS A 449 -14.47 -1.68 43.47
N PRO A 450 -15.08 -1.43 42.30
CA PRO A 450 -14.51 -0.59 41.26
C PRO A 450 -14.24 0.84 41.73
N ASP A 451 -15.13 1.43 42.54
CA ASP A 451 -15.01 2.82 42.98
C ASP A 451 -14.10 3.03 44.21
N ALA A 452 -13.64 1.94 44.85
CA ALA A 452 -12.92 2.02 46.12
C ALA A 452 -11.39 2.18 45.97
N PHE A 453 -10.84 2.03 44.77
CA PHE A 453 -9.40 2.01 44.49
C PHE A 453 -9.06 2.74 43.18
N ASP A 454 -7.94 2.42 42.53
CA ASP A 454 -7.41 3.19 41.38
C ASP A 454 -8.11 2.90 40.04
N LEU A 455 -9.22 2.16 40.01
CA LEU A 455 -9.85 1.85 38.72
C LEU A 455 -10.31 3.12 37.97
N PRO A 456 -10.92 4.14 38.62
CA PRO A 456 -11.23 5.41 37.96
C PRO A 456 -9.96 6.15 37.50
N LEU A 457 -8.87 6.05 38.26
CA LEU A 457 -7.58 6.64 37.90
C LEU A 457 -6.96 5.94 36.68
N LEU A 458 -7.08 4.61 36.57
CA LEU A 458 -6.65 3.83 35.42
C LEU A 458 -7.45 4.23 34.16
N LEU A 459 -8.76 4.41 34.29
CA LEU A 459 -9.61 4.85 33.18
C LEU A 459 -9.28 6.28 32.74
N GLY A 460 -9.08 7.18 33.70
CA GLY A 460 -8.63 8.55 33.45
C GLY A 460 -7.25 8.59 32.78
N ALA A 461 -6.31 7.77 33.24
CA ALA A 461 -4.99 7.63 32.64
C ALA A 461 -5.08 7.13 31.19
N LEU A 462 -5.84 6.05 30.93
CA LEU A 462 -6.08 5.55 29.57
C LEU A 462 -6.69 6.62 28.66
N SER A 463 -7.67 7.38 29.16
CA SER A 463 -8.32 8.45 28.42
C SER A 463 -7.36 9.59 28.08
N SER A 464 -6.50 9.98 29.03
CA SER A 464 -5.50 11.03 28.83
C SER A 464 -4.35 10.63 27.89
N TYR A 465 -3.90 9.37 27.94
CA TYR A 465 -2.80 8.86 27.11
C TYR A 465 -3.25 8.48 25.69
N ALA A 466 -4.53 8.15 25.49
CA ALA A 466 -5.03 7.66 24.22
C ALA A 466 -4.78 8.63 23.04
N PRO A 467 -5.08 9.94 23.13
CA PRO A 467 -4.80 10.88 22.04
C PRO A 467 -3.32 10.91 21.63
N ASP A 468 -2.42 10.95 22.61
CA ASP A 468 -0.97 10.99 22.36
C ASP A 468 -0.47 9.71 21.70
N LEU A 469 -0.91 8.55 22.18
CA LEU A 469 -0.54 7.25 21.62
C LEU A 469 -1.04 7.11 20.17
N LYS A 470 -2.28 7.54 19.91
CA LYS A 470 -2.84 7.54 18.55
C LYS A 470 -2.07 8.48 17.64
N THR A 471 -1.78 9.70 18.09
CA THR A 471 -1.02 10.71 17.33
C THR A 471 0.39 10.22 17.00
N LYS A 472 1.12 9.68 17.99
CA LYS A 472 2.45 9.09 17.78
C LYS A 472 2.41 7.93 16.78
N ALA A 473 1.41 7.05 16.89
CA ALA A 473 1.26 5.96 15.95
C ALA A 473 0.89 6.45 14.53
N LEU A 474 0.07 7.49 14.43
CA LEU A 474 -0.32 8.11 13.17
C LEU A 474 0.88 8.72 12.47
N ARG A 475 1.69 9.51 13.19
CA ARG A 475 2.93 10.12 12.65
C ARG A 475 3.89 9.07 12.12
N LYS A 476 4.05 7.94 12.81
CA LYS A 476 4.86 6.81 12.32
C LYS A 476 4.32 6.19 11.03
N ALA A 477 3.00 6.19 10.84
CA ALA A 477 2.35 5.65 9.65
C ALA A 477 2.24 6.65 8.48
N LEU A 478 2.37 7.95 8.77
CA LEU A 478 2.04 9.04 7.87
C LEU A 478 2.90 9.07 6.61
N PRO A 479 4.25 8.94 6.66
CA PRO A 479 5.09 8.97 5.45
C PRO A 479 4.65 7.89 4.46
N THR A 480 4.48 6.66 4.94
CA THR A 480 4.06 5.53 4.10
C THR A 480 2.64 5.69 3.56
N ALA A 481 1.72 6.26 4.34
CA ALA A 481 0.37 6.53 3.88
C ALA A 481 0.35 7.62 2.79
N LEU A 482 1.05 8.72 2.99
CA LEU A 482 1.17 9.83 2.03
C LEU A 482 1.78 9.36 0.70
N SER A 483 2.89 8.62 0.73
CA SER A 483 3.49 8.05 -0.48
C SER A 483 2.51 7.18 -1.25
N ARG A 484 1.63 6.43 -0.57
CA ARG A 484 0.59 5.63 -1.23
C ARG A 484 -0.50 6.47 -1.87
N VAL A 485 -0.94 7.53 -1.21
CA VAL A 485 -1.97 8.44 -1.75
C VAL A 485 -1.44 9.18 -2.98
N VAL A 486 -0.24 9.76 -2.89
CA VAL A 486 0.42 10.44 -4.03
C VAL A 486 0.60 9.50 -5.20
N ARG A 487 1.09 8.28 -4.93
CA ARG A 487 1.28 7.27 -5.97
C ARG A 487 -0.03 6.85 -6.64
N ARG A 488 -1.11 6.69 -5.87
CA ARG A 488 -2.43 6.38 -6.44
C ARG A 488 -2.86 7.50 -7.39
N LYS A 489 -2.72 8.76 -6.99
CA LYS A 489 -3.05 9.91 -7.82
C LYS A 489 -2.20 9.95 -9.09
N ALA A 490 -0.88 9.71 -8.96
CA ALA A 490 0.02 9.60 -10.11
C ALA A 490 -0.41 8.50 -11.09
N LYS A 491 -0.86 7.34 -10.61
CA LYS A 491 -1.41 6.28 -11.47
C LYS A 491 -2.68 6.71 -12.19
N VAL A 492 -3.60 7.41 -11.51
CA VAL A 492 -4.82 7.93 -12.15
C VAL A 492 -4.44 8.88 -13.29
N LEU A 493 -3.58 9.86 -13.01
CA LEU A 493 -3.10 10.78 -14.03
C LEU A 493 -2.35 10.08 -15.16
N MET A 494 -1.51 9.08 -14.86
CA MET A 494 -0.77 8.33 -15.87
C MET A 494 -1.70 7.58 -16.84
N LYS A 495 -2.90 7.16 -16.40
CA LYS A 495 -3.91 6.57 -17.30
C LYS A 495 -4.42 7.60 -18.31
N ASP A 496 -4.59 8.85 -17.85
CA ASP A 496 -5.11 9.93 -18.68
C ASP A 496 -4.04 10.53 -19.61
N VAL A 497 -2.75 10.36 -19.29
CA VAL A 497 -1.62 10.87 -20.11
C VAL A 497 -1.70 10.38 -21.55
N TRP A 498 -2.00 9.10 -21.76
CA TRP A 498 -2.10 8.54 -23.11
C TRP A 498 -3.20 9.23 -23.93
N GLY A 499 -4.40 9.36 -23.37
CA GLY A 499 -5.53 10.03 -24.01
C GLY A 499 -5.26 11.52 -24.24
N LYS A 500 -4.66 12.21 -23.28
CA LYS A 500 -4.30 13.64 -23.38
C LYS A 500 -3.21 13.89 -24.44
N ALA A 501 -2.20 13.02 -24.52
CA ALA A 501 -1.17 13.07 -25.57
C ALA A 501 -1.81 12.87 -26.95
N LEU A 502 -2.70 11.88 -27.06
CA LEU A 502 -3.37 11.54 -28.30
C LEU A 502 -4.31 12.66 -28.77
N GLN A 503 -5.10 13.21 -27.85
CA GLN A 503 -5.98 14.34 -28.11
C GLN A 503 -5.19 15.58 -28.56
N SER A 504 -4.05 15.85 -27.92
CA SER A 504 -3.19 16.98 -28.28
C SER A 504 -2.64 16.82 -29.69
N CYS A 505 -2.11 15.64 -30.05
CA CYS A 505 -1.63 15.37 -31.40
C CYS A 505 -2.73 15.36 -32.45
N LEU A 506 -3.91 14.82 -32.14
CA LEU A 506 -5.05 14.80 -33.05
C LEU A 506 -5.54 16.23 -33.34
N PHE A 507 -5.59 17.09 -32.32
CA PHE A 507 -5.96 18.49 -32.48
C PHE A 507 -5.02 19.23 -33.46
N CYS A 508 -3.73 18.89 -33.49
CA CYS A 508 -2.78 19.42 -34.50
C CYS A 508 -3.10 18.97 -35.93
N VAL A 509 -3.63 17.76 -36.10
CA VAL A 509 -3.99 17.22 -37.41
C VAL A 509 -5.24 17.92 -37.95
N GLU A 510 -6.20 18.19 -37.07
CA GLU A 510 -7.47 18.85 -37.43
C GLU A 510 -7.34 20.36 -37.59
N HIS A 511 -6.46 20.98 -36.81
CA HIS A 511 -6.21 22.41 -36.83
C HIS A 511 -4.70 22.62 -37.03
N PRO A 512 -4.24 23.18 -38.17
CA PRO A 512 -2.81 23.43 -38.42
C PRO A 512 -2.24 24.68 -37.75
N GLN A 513 -3.08 25.57 -37.19
CA GLN A 513 -2.67 26.81 -36.49
C GLN A 513 -3.00 26.93 -34.97
N PRO A 514 -3.27 25.86 -34.20
CA PRO A 514 -3.40 25.97 -32.75
C PRO A 514 -2.03 25.93 -32.08
N ASP A 515 -1.90 26.68 -30.99
CA ASP A 515 -0.73 26.61 -30.15
C ASP A 515 -0.80 25.33 -29.28
N VAL A 516 -0.27 24.23 -29.81
CA VAL A 516 -0.19 22.92 -29.14
C VAL A 516 0.55 23.04 -27.80
N VAL A 517 1.49 23.99 -27.73
CA VAL A 517 2.25 24.29 -26.53
C VAL A 517 1.34 24.83 -25.43
N ASP A 518 0.34 25.66 -25.76
CA ASP A 518 -0.63 26.17 -24.78
C ASP A 518 -1.51 25.06 -24.21
N SER A 519 -1.96 24.12 -25.07
CA SER A 519 -2.75 22.96 -24.64
C SER A 519 -1.97 22.05 -23.68
N LEU A 520 -0.70 21.78 -24.02
CA LEU A 520 0.19 20.97 -23.19
C LEU A 520 0.57 21.68 -21.88
N THR A 521 0.80 22.99 -21.93
CA THR A 521 1.08 23.82 -20.74
C THR A 521 -0.12 23.84 -19.81
N THR A 522 -1.34 23.98 -20.35
CA THR A 522 -2.59 23.88 -19.59
C THR A 522 -2.76 22.50 -18.96
N THR A 523 -2.40 21.45 -19.69
CA THR A 523 -2.42 20.07 -19.18
C THR A 523 -1.45 19.89 -18.02
N ILE A 524 -0.20 20.38 -18.14
CA ILE A 524 0.79 20.30 -17.06
C ILE A 524 0.38 21.14 -15.85
N ALA A 525 -0.21 22.32 -16.07
CA ALA A 525 -0.78 23.14 -15.00
C ALA A 525 -1.91 22.40 -14.26
N SER A 526 -2.78 21.68 -14.99
CA SER A 526 -3.81 20.83 -14.39
C SER A 526 -3.20 19.72 -13.51
N PHE A 527 -2.09 19.10 -13.95
CA PHE A 527 -1.36 18.13 -13.12
C PHE A 527 -0.77 18.77 -11.87
N CYS A 528 -0.24 19.98 -11.95
CA CYS A 528 0.27 20.70 -10.78
C CYS A 528 -0.83 20.95 -9.73
N ILE A 529 -2.03 21.34 -10.16
CA ILE A 529 -3.20 21.50 -9.28
C ILE A 529 -3.58 20.15 -8.66
N GLU A 530 -3.68 19.10 -9.48
CA GLU A 530 -4.04 17.76 -9.02
C GLU A 530 -3.04 17.15 -8.02
N PHE A 531 -1.77 17.52 -8.13
CA PHE A 531 -0.70 17.16 -7.20
C PHE A 531 -0.56 18.11 -6.00
N GLY A 532 -1.31 19.22 -5.96
CA GLY A 532 -1.23 20.22 -4.89
C GLY A 532 0.06 21.04 -4.90
N LEU A 533 0.69 21.19 -6.06
CA LEU A 533 1.95 21.91 -6.26
C LEU A 533 1.76 23.34 -6.78
N ASP A 534 0.53 23.73 -7.08
CA ASP A 534 0.20 25.11 -7.44
C ASP A 534 0.31 26.06 -6.22
N GLU A 535 0.38 27.36 -6.48
CA GLU A 535 0.60 28.35 -5.44
C GLU A 535 -0.50 28.36 -4.35
N ALA A 536 -1.76 28.13 -4.73
CA ALA A 536 -2.86 28.11 -3.77
C ALA A 536 -2.82 26.86 -2.88
N SER A 537 -2.54 25.69 -3.46
CA SER A 537 -2.39 24.44 -2.69
C SER A 537 -1.18 24.45 -1.75
N LEU A 538 -0.06 25.05 -2.16
CA LEU A 538 1.12 25.21 -1.30
C LEU A 538 0.86 26.15 -0.12
N GLU A 539 0.12 27.24 -0.35
CA GLU A 539 -0.30 28.16 0.71
C GLU A 539 -1.26 27.44 1.69
N TYR A 540 -2.21 26.67 1.17
CA TYR A 540 -3.11 25.86 2.00
C TYR A 540 -2.35 24.82 2.84
N THR A 541 -1.38 24.12 2.24
CA THR A 541 -0.52 23.16 2.95
C THR A 541 0.31 23.83 4.04
N ALA A 542 0.84 25.02 3.76
CA ALA A 542 1.58 25.83 4.73
C ALA A 542 0.72 26.22 5.93
N GLN A 543 -0.51 26.66 5.69
CA GLN A 543 -1.47 27.01 6.73
C GLN A 543 -1.91 25.80 7.56
N ALA A 544 -2.18 24.67 6.91
CA ALA A 544 -2.63 23.45 7.57
C ALA A 544 -1.55 22.80 8.46
N THR A 545 -0.27 22.92 8.09
CA THR A 545 0.84 22.24 8.78
C THR A 545 1.73 23.18 9.59
N GLY A 546 1.55 24.50 9.49
CA GLY A 546 2.42 25.49 10.13
C GLY A 546 3.84 25.54 9.55
N THR A 547 4.02 25.04 8.32
CA THR A 547 5.30 25.05 7.59
C THR A 547 5.38 26.29 6.70
N ALA A 548 6.53 26.96 6.66
CA ALA A 548 6.68 28.15 5.82
C ALA A 548 6.60 27.77 4.33
N ARG A 549 5.75 28.44 3.56
CA ARG A 549 5.57 28.20 2.12
C ARG A 549 6.90 28.18 1.34
N ARG A 550 7.85 29.07 1.69
CA ARG A 550 9.18 29.12 1.06
C ARG A 550 9.97 27.82 1.17
N LEU A 551 9.81 27.09 2.29
CA LEU A 551 10.46 25.80 2.49
C LEU A 551 9.82 24.73 1.61
N LEU A 552 8.48 24.72 1.52
CA LEU A 552 7.76 23.81 0.63
C LEU A 552 8.14 24.05 -0.84
N GLN A 553 8.22 25.31 -1.26
CA GLN A 553 8.64 25.68 -2.62
C GLN A 553 10.10 25.32 -2.92
N ALA A 554 11.00 25.40 -1.94
CA ALA A 554 12.41 25.06 -2.12
C ALA A 554 12.65 23.57 -2.40
N VAL A 555 11.73 22.70 -1.98
CA VAL A 555 11.78 21.25 -2.24
C VAL A 555 11.42 20.93 -3.70
N ILE A 556 10.66 21.81 -4.36
CA ILE A 556 10.21 21.60 -5.74
C ILE A 556 11.38 21.85 -6.70
N GLN A 557 11.93 20.77 -7.24
CA GLN A 557 13.06 20.81 -8.17
C GLN A 557 12.63 20.72 -9.64
N SER A 558 11.45 20.17 -9.92
CA SER A 558 11.01 19.92 -11.30
C SER A 558 10.79 21.23 -12.08
N PRO A 559 11.26 21.31 -13.34
CA PRO A 559 10.92 22.43 -14.23
C PRO A 559 9.43 22.48 -14.57
N PHE A 560 8.72 21.34 -14.53
CA PHE A 560 7.30 21.25 -14.86
C PHE A 560 6.37 21.86 -13.80
N ALA A 561 6.87 22.04 -12.57
CA ALA A 561 6.13 22.70 -11.49
C ALA A 561 6.29 24.24 -11.48
N LYS A 562 7.08 24.78 -12.42
CA LYS A 562 7.30 26.22 -12.59
C LYS A 562 6.59 26.70 -13.86
N PRO A 563 6.35 28.01 -14.01
CA PRO A 563 5.87 28.56 -15.27
C PRO A 563 6.75 28.09 -16.43
N LEU A 564 6.16 27.37 -17.38
CA LEU A 564 6.87 26.76 -18.49
C LEU A 564 7.14 27.80 -19.59
N ASP A 565 8.36 27.80 -20.11
CA ASP A 565 8.70 28.53 -21.33
C ASP A 565 8.15 27.76 -22.55
N PRO A 566 7.31 28.39 -23.40
CA PRO A 566 6.79 27.75 -24.61
C PRO A 566 7.88 27.18 -25.52
N ALA A 567 9.06 27.81 -25.59
CA ALA A 567 10.18 27.32 -26.40
C ALA A 567 10.76 26.01 -25.84
N TYR A 568 10.78 25.86 -24.51
CA TYR A 568 11.23 24.64 -23.85
C TYR A 568 10.27 23.48 -24.12
N VAL A 569 8.97 23.70 -24.01
CA VAL A 569 7.94 22.67 -24.31
C VAL A 569 8.03 22.24 -25.77
N LEU A 570 8.16 23.19 -26.70
CA LEU A 570 8.33 22.89 -28.12
C LEU A 570 9.56 22.01 -28.35
N SER A 571 10.70 22.31 -27.70
CA SER A 571 11.92 21.50 -27.84
C SER A 571 11.78 20.05 -27.40
N LEU A 572 10.87 19.76 -26.47
CA LEU A 572 10.65 18.42 -25.91
C LEU A 572 9.69 17.56 -26.76
N ILE A 573 8.81 18.18 -27.54
CA ILE A 573 7.77 17.47 -28.32
C ILE A 573 8.14 17.28 -29.79
N THR A 574 9.18 17.94 -30.27
CA THR A 574 9.60 17.89 -31.68
C THR A 574 10.62 16.79 -31.95
N LYS A 575 10.51 16.11 -33.09
CA LYS A 575 11.55 15.18 -33.54
C LYS A 575 12.86 15.92 -33.79
N PRO A 576 14.03 15.35 -33.45
CA PRO A 576 15.30 15.93 -33.87
C PRO A 576 15.35 15.95 -35.41
N THR A 577 15.62 17.12 -35.98
CA THR A 577 15.74 17.27 -37.45
C THR A 577 16.81 16.34 -37.99
N SER A 578 16.45 15.51 -38.98
CA SER A 578 17.43 14.70 -39.71
C SER A 578 18.57 15.58 -40.23
N LEU A 579 19.82 15.14 -40.05
CA LEU A 579 21.02 15.82 -40.55
C LEU A 579 20.92 16.14 -42.06
N THR A 580 20.22 15.32 -42.82
CA THR A 580 19.98 15.54 -44.25
C THR A 580 19.06 16.75 -44.47
N SER A 581 17.91 16.83 -43.79
CA SER A 581 16.97 17.96 -43.89
C SER A 581 17.58 19.26 -43.38
N TRP A 582 18.39 19.20 -42.32
CA TRP A 582 19.20 20.32 -41.84
C TRP A 582 20.24 20.77 -42.87
N ALA A 583 20.97 19.85 -43.51
CA ALA A 583 21.92 20.16 -44.56
C ALA A 583 21.27 20.74 -45.83
N TRP A 584 20.07 20.26 -46.20
CA TRP A 584 19.29 20.78 -47.34
C TRP A 584 18.82 22.23 -47.15
N SER A 585 18.61 22.67 -45.90
CA SER A 585 18.26 24.07 -45.58
C SER A 585 19.41 25.07 -45.84
N TYR A 586 20.65 24.59 -45.94
CA TYR A 586 21.85 25.38 -46.25
C TYR A 586 22.22 25.40 -47.75
N VAL A 587 21.49 24.67 -48.61
CA VAL A 587 21.74 24.64 -50.06
C VAL A 587 21.17 25.90 -50.72
N PRO A 588 22.01 26.80 -51.27
CA PRO A 588 21.53 28.05 -51.89
C PRO A 588 20.63 27.77 -53.10
N TYR A 589 19.60 28.60 -53.29
CA TYR A 589 18.60 28.58 -54.37
C TYR A 589 17.57 27.44 -54.37
N LEU A 590 17.95 26.18 -54.06
CA LEU A 590 17.00 25.04 -54.05
C LEU A 590 16.35 24.78 -52.68
N GLY A 591 16.97 25.20 -51.58
CA GLY A 591 16.44 25.02 -50.21
C GLY A 591 15.50 26.12 -49.70
N ARG A 592 15.31 27.21 -50.46
CA ARG A 592 14.62 28.45 -49.99
C ARG A 592 13.11 28.30 -49.72
N GLY A 593 12.49 27.18 -50.07
CA GLY A 593 11.06 26.93 -49.87
C GLY A 593 10.73 25.88 -48.81
N VAL A 594 11.74 25.19 -48.25
CA VAL A 594 11.52 24.15 -47.24
C VAL A 594 11.50 24.81 -45.87
N LYS A 595 10.31 25.29 -45.44
CA LYS A 595 10.08 25.50 -44.01
C LYS A 595 10.12 24.12 -43.36
N VAL A 596 11.21 23.82 -42.66
CA VAL A 596 11.28 22.65 -41.79
C VAL A 596 10.44 23.01 -40.57
N GLU A 597 9.13 22.85 -40.68
CA GLU A 597 8.24 23.01 -39.55
C GLU A 597 8.54 21.88 -38.55
N PRO A 598 8.66 22.19 -37.26
CA PRO A 598 8.90 21.19 -36.24
C PRO A 598 7.79 20.13 -36.25
N GLU A 599 8.13 18.90 -36.64
CA GLU A 599 7.16 17.80 -36.65
C GLU A 599 6.94 17.32 -35.21
N ILE A 600 5.73 17.59 -34.69
CA ILE A 600 5.32 17.16 -33.35
C ILE A 600 5.18 15.63 -33.35
N SER A 601 5.87 14.99 -32.41
CA SER A 601 5.84 13.55 -32.25
C SER A 601 4.91 13.14 -31.11
N PHE A 602 4.03 12.18 -31.37
CA PHE A 602 3.21 11.55 -30.32
C PHE A 602 4.09 10.90 -29.25
N GLU A 603 5.16 10.21 -29.66
CA GLU A 603 6.10 9.56 -28.74
C GLU A 603 6.75 10.59 -27.80
N SER A 604 7.25 11.69 -28.35
CA SER A 604 7.92 12.73 -27.56
C SER A 604 6.93 13.46 -26.64
N THR A 605 5.71 13.72 -27.11
CA THR A 605 4.63 14.31 -26.31
C THR A 605 4.21 13.41 -25.16
N TYR A 606 4.00 12.12 -25.43
CA TYR A 606 3.69 11.12 -24.41
C TYR A 606 4.81 10.96 -23.39
N GLN A 607 6.07 10.87 -23.84
CA GLN A 607 7.23 10.79 -22.95
C GLN A 607 7.38 12.04 -22.07
N MET A 608 7.13 13.24 -22.62
CA MET A 608 7.15 14.48 -21.86
C MET A 608 6.08 14.49 -20.77
N LEU A 609 4.82 14.21 -21.13
CA LEU A 609 3.71 14.19 -20.16
C LEU A 609 3.91 13.11 -19.09
N ARG A 610 4.40 11.93 -19.49
CA ARG A 610 4.80 10.86 -18.56
C ARG A 610 5.87 11.35 -17.60
N ARG A 611 6.92 12.00 -18.11
CA ARG A 611 8.01 12.56 -17.29
C ARG A 611 7.49 13.62 -16.33
N ALA A 612 6.59 14.49 -16.77
CA ALA A 612 5.95 15.49 -15.92
C ALA A 612 5.19 14.84 -14.77
N VAL A 613 4.35 13.82 -15.02
CA VAL A 613 3.62 13.12 -13.95
C VAL A 613 4.57 12.48 -12.93
N VAL A 614 5.66 11.84 -13.39
CA VAL A 614 6.66 11.22 -12.49
C VAL A 614 7.33 12.28 -11.61
N GLU A 615 7.91 13.32 -12.22
CA GLU A 615 8.63 14.36 -11.47
C GLU A 615 7.70 15.12 -10.52
N LEU A 616 6.48 15.47 -10.96
CA LEU A 616 5.49 16.12 -10.09
C LEU A 616 5.07 15.21 -8.94
N SER A 617 4.93 13.90 -9.16
CA SER A 617 4.61 12.97 -8.07
C SER A 617 5.72 12.89 -7.01
N GLU A 618 6.99 12.86 -7.43
CA GLU A 618 8.14 12.87 -6.52
C GLU A 618 8.21 14.18 -5.73
N ASN A 619 7.90 15.31 -6.39
CA ASN A 619 7.89 16.63 -5.76
C ASN A 619 6.72 16.76 -4.76
N ALA A 620 5.53 16.25 -5.10
CA ALA A 620 4.37 16.22 -4.22
C ALA A 620 4.61 15.36 -2.98
N GLU A 621 5.23 14.17 -3.16
CA GLU A 621 5.64 13.31 -2.03
C GLU A 621 6.62 14.05 -1.12
N ALA A 622 7.65 14.68 -1.68
CA ALA A 622 8.66 15.39 -0.91
C ALA A 622 8.08 16.61 -0.16
N VAL A 623 7.18 17.36 -0.79
CA VAL A 623 6.46 18.49 -0.16
C VAL A 623 5.62 18.02 1.02
N LEU A 624 4.82 16.96 0.83
CA LEU A 624 3.97 16.41 1.88
C LEU A 624 4.79 15.79 3.01
N GLN A 625 5.88 15.09 2.69
CA GLN A 625 6.79 14.56 3.71
C GLN A 625 7.43 15.70 4.52
N LEU A 626 7.95 16.74 3.88
CA LEU A 626 8.53 17.89 4.58
C LEU A 626 7.49 18.58 5.47
N ALA A 627 6.27 18.77 4.98
CA ALA A 627 5.19 19.41 5.72
C ALA A 627 4.84 18.68 7.04
N TYR A 628 5.10 17.37 7.12
CA TYR A 628 4.84 16.54 8.28
C TYR A 628 6.10 16.00 8.98
N THR A 629 7.29 16.45 8.58
CA THR A 629 8.53 16.07 9.27
C THR A 629 8.61 16.84 10.59
N GLU A 630 8.93 16.16 11.70
CA GLU A 630 9.06 16.80 13.00
C GLU A 630 10.13 17.90 12.97
N LYS A 631 9.83 19.05 13.61
CA LYS A 631 10.78 20.14 13.85
C LYS A 631 11.54 19.94 15.14
#